data_AF-A0A9X3IHP1-F1
#
_entry.id   AF-A0A9X3IHP1-F1
#
_cell.length_a   1.000
_cell.length_b   1.000
_cell.length_c   1.000
_cell.angle_alpha   90.00
_cell.angle_beta   90.00
_cell.angle_gamma   90.00
#
_symmetry.space_group_name_H-M   'P 1'
#
loop_
_entity.id
_entity.type
_entity.pdbx_description
1 polymer ?
#
loop_
_entity_poly.entity_id
_entity_poly.type
_entity_poly.pdbx_seq_one_letter_code
_entity_poly.pdbx_strand_id
1 'polypeptide(L)'
;MMLIDNILISKQSLESDDHYDVIMSNIDTLNELFEHYVEYDEVSAEALHSYFVDYYLAQVNNGGFSQFVYNTGWDAFMVKHVREGLKAMNAIQHSALFEQSANLIAQFSEEQFEQFLEGEYFGDNQQRDLLNSFDDQFFALKQSEDLIEINSLWLRQHPKLHAVDEDEILAIIEQVAAKIPNLEQRKQQAAEDRPRYFKIIEELCQQVGQELDRITIGDPSHEYSGQEIVAWHFLTDQGHFYMLDLGDQALMFDDHDQQIIALDIDHIADES
;
A
#
# COMPACT_ATOMS: atom_id res chain seq x y z
N MET A 1 -14.75 -8.64 13.55
CA MET A 1 -15.72 -7.93 14.43
C MET A 1 -15.44 -6.46 14.21
N MET A 2 -16.43 -5.65 13.84
CA MET A 2 -16.16 -4.22 13.61
C MET A 2 -15.63 -3.56 14.88
N LEU A 3 -14.43 -2.97 14.80
CA LEU A 3 -13.76 -2.27 15.89
C LEU A 3 -13.98 -0.76 15.83
N ILE A 4 -14.12 -0.21 14.62
CA ILE A 4 -14.47 1.19 14.36
C ILE A 4 -15.45 1.29 13.18
N ASP A 5 -16.62 1.87 13.42
CA ASP A 5 -17.65 2.07 12.38
C ASP A 5 -17.69 3.52 11.85
N ASN A 6 -16.92 4.43 12.45
CA ASN A 6 -16.90 5.83 12.03
C ASN A 6 -15.84 6.06 10.96
N ILE A 7 -16.10 7.07 10.11
CA ILE A 7 -15.08 7.67 9.25
C ILE A 7 -14.40 8.75 10.10
N LEU A 8 -13.21 8.46 10.60
CA LEU A 8 -12.47 9.36 11.48
C LEU A 8 -11.63 10.33 10.63
N ILE A 9 -11.83 11.63 10.85
CA ILE A 9 -11.26 12.72 10.04
C ILE A 9 -10.77 13.83 10.99
N SER A 10 -9.65 14.47 10.68
CA SER A 10 -9.20 15.63 11.47
C SER A 10 -10.10 16.85 11.23
N LYS A 11 -10.40 17.63 12.26
CA LYS A 11 -11.15 18.89 12.09
C LYS A 11 -10.44 19.85 11.13
N GLN A 12 -9.11 19.88 11.16
CA GLN A 12 -8.31 20.72 10.26
C GLN A 12 -8.53 20.37 8.79
N SER A 13 -8.47 19.08 8.43
CA SER A 13 -8.73 18.64 7.05
C SER A 13 -10.18 18.88 6.63
N LEU A 14 -11.12 18.73 7.57
CA LEU A 14 -12.53 19.03 7.34
C LEU A 14 -12.79 20.52 7.12
N GLU A 15 -12.00 21.41 7.71
CA GLU A 15 -12.11 22.87 7.52
C GLU A 15 -11.31 23.38 6.31
N SER A 16 -10.45 22.54 5.71
CA SER A 16 -9.65 22.91 4.55
C SER A 16 -10.50 23.18 3.31
N ASP A 17 -10.08 24.18 2.54
CA ASP A 17 -10.61 24.51 1.21
C ASP A 17 -10.09 23.53 0.14
N ASP A 18 -9.01 22.78 0.40
CA ASP A 18 -8.56 21.73 -0.50
C ASP A 18 -9.46 20.50 -0.36
N HIS A 19 -10.03 20.04 -1.47
CA HIS A 19 -10.84 18.84 -1.51
C HIS A 19 -10.04 17.59 -1.16
N TYR A 20 -8.75 17.56 -1.46
CA TYR A 20 -7.94 16.38 -1.22
C TYR A 20 -7.61 16.18 0.26
N ASP A 21 -7.55 17.25 1.08
CA ASP A 21 -7.15 17.15 2.49
C ASP A 21 -8.07 16.23 3.30
N VAL A 22 -9.39 16.26 3.06
CA VAL A 22 -10.34 15.38 3.77
C VAL A 22 -10.17 13.91 3.34
N ILE A 23 -9.80 13.68 2.08
CA ILE A 23 -9.55 12.33 1.54
C ILE A 23 -8.24 11.81 2.11
N MET A 24 -7.19 12.63 2.11
CA MET A 24 -5.89 12.32 2.71
C MET A 24 -6.04 12.01 4.20
N SER A 25 -6.80 12.81 4.96
CA SER A 25 -7.04 12.52 6.38
C SER A 25 -7.72 11.16 6.60
N ASN A 26 -8.63 10.74 5.72
CA ASN A 26 -9.22 9.39 5.78
C ASN A 26 -8.18 8.30 5.47
N ILE A 27 -7.32 8.55 4.47
CA ILE A 27 -6.25 7.63 4.06
C ILE A 27 -5.25 7.44 5.18
N ASP A 28 -4.71 8.52 5.73
CA ASP A 28 -3.74 8.48 6.83
C ASP A 28 -4.32 7.75 8.04
N THR A 29 -5.58 8.03 8.39
CA THR A 29 -6.25 7.36 9.51
C THR A 29 -6.41 5.85 9.29
N LEU A 30 -6.75 5.42 8.07
CA LEU A 30 -6.87 4.00 7.75
C LEU A 30 -5.52 3.30 7.69
N ASN A 31 -4.50 3.92 7.09
CA ASN A 31 -3.14 3.40 7.07
C ASN A 31 -2.63 3.19 8.50
N GLU A 32 -2.80 4.18 9.37
CA GLU A 32 -2.40 4.11 10.77
C GLU A 32 -3.16 3.01 11.53
N LEU A 33 -4.46 2.80 11.25
CA LEU A 33 -5.22 1.66 11.78
C LEU A 33 -4.61 0.31 11.34
N PHE A 34 -4.23 0.19 10.06
CA PHE A 34 -3.64 -1.05 9.51
C PHE A 34 -2.24 -1.31 10.05
N GLU A 35 -1.42 -0.26 10.22
CA GLU A 35 -0.13 -0.32 10.91
C GLU A 35 -0.29 -0.78 12.37
N HIS A 36 -1.43 -0.46 12.98
CA HIS A 36 -1.86 -0.95 14.29
C HIS A 36 -2.60 -2.30 14.26
N TYR A 37 -2.42 -3.10 13.20
CA TYR A 37 -2.94 -4.46 13.05
C TYR A 37 -4.48 -4.58 13.03
N VAL A 38 -5.18 -3.48 12.79
CA VAL A 38 -6.62 -3.52 12.49
C VAL A 38 -6.79 -4.08 11.08
N GLU A 39 -7.71 -5.01 10.91
CA GLU A 39 -7.97 -5.62 9.60
C GLU A 39 -9.09 -4.88 8.85
N TYR A 40 -9.17 -5.04 7.52
CA TYR A 40 -10.15 -4.32 6.71
C TYR A 40 -11.61 -4.59 7.10
N ASP A 41 -11.95 -5.79 7.57
CA ASP A 41 -13.32 -6.12 8.01
C ASP A 41 -13.66 -5.59 9.42
N GLU A 42 -12.70 -4.91 10.05
CA GLU A 42 -12.82 -4.31 11.38
C GLU A 42 -13.05 -2.79 11.34
N VAL A 43 -12.97 -2.18 10.15
CA VAL A 43 -13.19 -0.74 9.92
C VAL A 43 -14.51 -0.45 9.19
N SER A 44 -14.88 0.83 9.09
CA SER A 44 -16.04 1.29 8.33
C SER A 44 -15.87 0.95 6.84
N ALA A 45 -16.85 0.25 6.27
CA ALA A 45 -16.91 0.01 4.84
C ALA A 45 -16.95 1.33 4.04
N GLU A 46 -17.59 2.36 4.60
CA GLU A 46 -17.68 3.68 3.99
C GLU A 46 -16.33 4.42 4.00
N ALA A 47 -15.52 4.27 5.06
CA ALA A 47 -14.14 4.75 5.04
C ALA A 47 -13.32 4.04 3.94
N LEU A 48 -13.49 2.71 3.81
CA LEU A 48 -12.83 1.93 2.76
C LEU A 48 -13.30 2.28 1.35
N HIS A 49 -14.57 2.63 1.16
CA HIS A 49 -15.06 3.10 -0.13
C HIS A 49 -14.31 4.35 -0.61
N SER A 50 -14.14 5.35 0.26
CA SER A 50 -13.31 6.52 -0.06
C SER A 50 -11.87 6.12 -0.36
N TYR A 51 -11.27 5.33 0.52
CA TYR A 51 -9.88 4.88 0.41
C TYR A 51 -9.60 4.18 -0.92
N PHE A 52 -10.40 3.19 -1.29
CA PHE A 52 -10.15 2.42 -2.51
C PHE A 52 -10.54 3.16 -3.79
N VAL A 53 -11.52 4.07 -3.75
CA VAL A 53 -11.81 4.96 -4.89
C VAL A 53 -10.64 5.92 -5.14
N ASP A 54 -10.02 6.46 -4.09
CA ASP A 54 -8.81 7.27 -4.24
C ASP A 54 -7.63 6.45 -4.77
N TYR A 55 -7.40 5.27 -4.19
CA TYR A 55 -6.36 4.36 -4.68
C TYR A 55 -6.55 4.01 -6.16
N TYR A 56 -7.79 3.69 -6.57
CA TYR A 56 -8.13 3.48 -7.98
C TYR A 56 -7.78 4.70 -8.85
N LEU A 57 -8.19 5.90 -8.44
CA LEU A 57 -7.86 7.13 -9.14
C LEU A 57 -6.35 7.34 -9.27
N ALA A 58 -5.59 7.14 -8.19
CA ALA A 58 -4.14 7.29 -8.17
C ALA A 58 -3.45 6.31 -9.13
N GLN A 59 -3.85 5.03 -9.12
CA GLN A 59 -3.29 4.02 -10.04
C GLN A 59 -3.57 4.36 -11.51
N VAL A 60 -4.81 4.76 -11.83
CA VAL A 60 -5.17 5.12 -13.21
C VAL A 60 -4.41 6.37 -13.68
N ASN A 61 -4.24 7.37 -12.80
CA ASN A 61 -3.44 8.55 -13.11
C ASN A 61 -1.95 8.24 -13.35
N ASN A 62 -1.41 7.23 -12.66
CA ASN A 62 0.00 6.87 -12.76
C ASN A 62 0.33 6.06 -14.03
N GLY A 63 -0.59 5.20 -14.48
CA GLY A 63 -0.29 4.30 -15.60
C GLY A 63 -1.50 3.56 -16.18
N GLY A 64 -2.69 4.13 -16.02
CA GLY A 64 -3.91 3.65 -16.64
C GLY A 64 -4.63 2.57 -15.84
N PHE A 65 -5.77 2.12 -16.38
CA PHE A 65 -6.56 1.06 -15.76
C PHE A 65 -5.74 -0.22 -15.55
N SER A 66 -4.85 -0.55 -16.47
CA SER A 66 -3.95 -1.71 -16.33
C SER A 66 -3.05 -1.64 -15.11
N GLN A 67 -2.60 -0.46 -14.67
CA GLN A 67 -1.77 -0.34 -13.47
C GLN A 67 -2.56 -0.69 -12.22
N PHE A 68 -3.83 -0.27 -12.16
CA PHE A 68 -4.73 -0.66 -11.08
C PHE A 68 -4.93 -2.18 -11.05
N VAL A 69 -5.15 -2.81 -12.21
CA VAL A 69 -5.30 -4.28 -12.31
C VAL A 69 -4.03 -4.99 -11.85
N TYR A 70 -2.87 -4.56 -12.34
CA TYR A 70 -1.57 -5.16 -12.04
C TYR A 70 -1.23 -5.04 -10.54
N ASN A 71 -1.31 -3.83 -9.98
CA ASN A 71 -0.92 -3.56 -8.59
C ASN A 71 -1.89 -4.14 -7.56
N THR A 72 -3.12 -4.47 -7.95
CA THR A 72 -4.09 -5.12 -7.05
C THR A 72 -4.18 -6.62 -7.25
N GLY A 73 -3.56 -7.17 -8.32
CA GLY A 73 -3.83 -8.54 -8.76
C GLY A 73 -5.32 -8.78 -9.09
N TRP A 74 -6.08 -7.72 -9.35
CA TRP A 74 -7.54 -7.73 -9.46
C TRP A 74 -8.25 -8.35 -8.23
N ASP A 75 -7.73 -8.08 -7.04
CA ASP A 75 -8.29 -8.58 -5.78
C ASP A 75 -9.78 -8.24 -5.63
N ALA A 76 -10.57 -9.26 -5.33
CA ALA A 76 -12.03 -9.15 -5.29
C ALA A 76 -12.52 -8.21 -4.18
N PHE A 77 -11.78 -8.10 -3.06
CA PHE A 77 -12.13 -7.22 -1.96
C PHE A 77 -11.93 -5.75 -2.35
N MET A 78 -10.77 -5.41 -2.93
CA MET A 78 -10.47 -4.06 -3.42
C MET A 78 -11.43 -3.65 -4.54
N VAL A 79 -11.61 -4.51 -5.54
CA VAL A 79 -12.51 -4.26 -6.68
C VAL A 79 -13.95 -4.04 -6.21
N LYS A 80 -14.41 -4.80 -5.22
CA LYS A 80 -15.74 -4.60 -4.63
C LYS A 80 -15.87 -3.21 -4.01
N HIS A 81 -14.88 -2.75 -3.23
CA HIS A 81 -14.95 -1.44 -2.58
C HIS A 81 -14.87 -0.28 -3.57
N VAL A 82 -14.12 -0.40 -4.66
CA VAL A 82 -14.15 0.57 -5.76
C VAL A 82 -15.55 0.64 -6.38
N ARG A 83 -16.14 -0.50 -6.74
CA ARG A 83 -17.50 -0.57 -7.34
C ARG A 83 -18.57 0.03 -6.42
N GLU A 84 -18.55 -0.36 -5.15
CA GLU A 84 -19.53 0.10 -4.17
C GLU A 84 -19.31 1.58 -3.83
N GLY A 85 -18.06 2.03 -3.73
CA GLY A 85 -17.72 3.43 -3.49
C GLY A 85 -18.14 4.36 -4.61
N LEU A 86 -17.82 4.03 -5.87
CA LEU A 86 -18.26 4.83 -7.04
C LEU A 86 -19.79 4.97 -7.07
N LYS A 87 -20.53 3.91 -6.73
CA LYS A 87 -22.00 3.93 -6.64
C LYS A 87 -22.49 4.76 -5.46
N ALA A 88 -21.91 4.60 -4.28
CA ALA A 88 -22.28 5.34 -3.08
C ALA A 88 -22.05 6.85 -3.22
N MET A 89 -20.99 7.22 -3.93
CA MET A 89 -20.63 8.60 -4.28
C MET A 89 -21.44 9.18 -5.44
N ASN A 90 -22.30 8.38 -6.09
CA ASN A 90 -23.07 8.78 -7.25
C ASN A 90 -22.20 9.23 -8.45
N ALA A 91 -20.98 8.68 -8.57
CA ALA A 91 -20.09 8.88 -9.71
C ALA A 91 -20.53 7.99 -10.89
N ILE A 92 -21.65 8.36 -11.52
CA ILE A 92 -22.39 7.51 -12.45
C ILE A 92 -21.56 7.14 -13.68
N GLN A 93 -20.87 8.11 -14.29
CA GLN A 93 -20.08 7.86 -15.50
C GLN A 93 -18.82 7.07 -15.17
N HIS A 94 -18.13 7.39 -14.07
CA HIS A 94 -17.00 6.59 -13.60
C HIS A 94 -17.40 5.16 -13.25
N SER A 95 -18.55 4.96 -12.58
CA SER A 95 -19.05 3.62 -12.29
C SER A 95 -19.36 2.84 -13.56
N ALA A 96 -19.93 3.48 -14.58
CA ALA A 96 -20.21 2.83 -15.86
C ALA A 96 -18.91 2.47 -16.61
N LEU A 97 -17.93 3.38 -16.61
CA LEU A 97 -16.64 3.17 -17.25
C LEU A 97 -15.85 2.07 -16.55
N PHE A 98 -15.85 2.03 -15.22
CA PHE A 98 -15.21 0.97 -14.43
C PHE A 98 -15.75 -0.41 -14.81
N GLU A 99 -17.07 -0.57 -14.95
CA GLU A 99 -17.64 -1.85 -15.36
C GLU A 99 -17.31 -2.19 -16.83
N GLN A 100 -17.23 -1.20 -17.72
CA GLN A 100 -16.77 -1.42 -19.10
C GLN A 100 -15.33 -1.93 -19.15
N SER A 101 -14.43 -1.31 -18.40
CA SER A 101 -13.03 -1.73 -18.29
C SER A 101 -12.90 -3.10 -17.61
N ALA A 102 -13.66 -3.36 -16.54
CA ALA A 102 -13.71 -4.66 -15.87
C ALA A 102 -14.19 -5.80 -16.80
N ASN A 103 -15.09 -5.51 -17.75
CA ASN A 103 -15.53 -6.50 -18.75
C ASN A 103 -14.44 -6.89 -19.75
N LEU A 104 -13.34 -6.12 -19.88
CA LEU A 104 -12.18 -6.53 -20.68
C LEU A 104 -11.42 -7.67 -20.01
N ILE A 105 -11.28 -7.62 -18.68
CA ILE A 105 -10.59 -8.67 -17.91
C ILE A 105 -11.34 -9.99 -18.03
N ALA A 106 -12.68 -9.96 -18.01
CA ALA A 106 -13.50 -11.14 -18.21
C ALA A 106 -13.36 -11.80 -19.61
N GLN A 107 -12.69 -11.14 -20.56
CA GLN A 107 -12.39 -11.69 -21.89
C GLN A 107 -11.03 -12.40 -21.93
N PHE A 108 -10.18 -12.24 -20.92
CA PHE A 108 -8.89 -12.93 -20.85
C PHE A 108 -9.10 -14.38 -20.45
N SER A 109 -8.28 -15.28 -21.00
CA SER A 109 -8.11 -16.60 -20.38
C SER A 109 -7.36 -16.45 -19.06
N GLU A 110 -7.48 -17.46 -18.19
CA GLU A 110 -6.70 -17.55 -16.94
C GLU A 110 -5.20 -17.41 -17.22
N GLU A 111 -4.68 -18.15 -18.21
CA GLU A 111 -3.28 -18.06 -18.64
C GLU A 111 -2.87 -16.64 -19.10
N GLN A 112 -3.72 -15.94 -19.84
CA GLN A 112 -3.42 -14.57 -20.29
C GLN A 112 -3.39 -13.58 -19.13
N PHE A 113 -4.25 -13.80 -18.13
CA PHE A 113 -4.34 -12.96 -16.96
C PHE A 113 -3.16 -13.21 -16.00
N GLU A 114 -2.81 -14.47 -15.76
CA GLU A 114 -1.62 -14.86 -14.99
C GLU A 114 -0.34 -14.31 -15.64
N GLN A 115 -0.16 -14.49 -16.96
CA GLN A 115 0.98 -13.93 -17.69
C GLN A 115 1.06 -12.41 -17.59
N PHE A 116 -0.08 -11.71 -17.53
CA PHE A 116 -0.09 -10.27 -17.33
C PHE A 116 0.36 -9.86 -15.93
N LEU A 117 -0.07 -10.59 -14.88
CA LEU A 117 0.28 -10.28 -13.50
C LEU A 117 1.72 -10.67 -13.13
N GLU A 118 2.23 -11.79 -13.67
CA GLU A 118 3.58 -12.29 -13.38
C GLU A 118 4.65 -11.67 -14.30
N GLY A 119 4.24 -11.07 -15.41
CA GLY A 119 5.14 -10.47 -16.39
C GLY A 119 5.69 -9.11 -15.97
N GLU A 120 6.69 -8.64 -16.72
CA GLU A 120 7.15 -7.26 -16.62
C GLU A 120 6.03 -6.29 -17.03
N TYR A 121 5.76 -5.30 -16.17
CA TYR A 121 4.72 -4.30 -16.44
C TYR A 121 5.11 -3.34 -17.59
N PHE A 122 6.40 -3.02 -17.69
CA PHE A 122 6.95 -2.12 -18.72
C PHE A 122 7.32 -2.88 -20.00
N GLY A 123 7.39 -2.17 -21.12
CA GLY A 123 7.69 -2.76 -22.44
C GLY A 123 6.44 -3.07 -23.28
N ASP A 124 6.58 -3.92 -24.29
CA ASP A 124 5.47 -4.29 -25.18
C ASP A 124 4.54 -5.29 -24.48
N ASN A 125 3.28 -4.91 -24.22
CA ASN A 125 2.32 -5.75 -23.49
C ASN A 125 0.89 -5.55 -24.04
N GLN A 126 0.36 -6.54 -24.77
CA GLN A 126 -0.93 -6.43 -25.44
C GLN A 126 -2.11 -6.38 -24.47
N GLN A 127 -2.02 -7.10 -23.35
CA GLN A 127 -3.04 -7.13 -22.30
C GLN A 127 -3.14 -5.76 -21.64
N ARG A 128 -1.99 -5.14 -21.31
CA ARG A 128 -1.92 -3.78 -20.78
C ARG A 128 -2.58 -2.78 -21.73
N ASP A 129 -2.20 -2.82 -23.00
CA ASP A 129 -2.69 -1.88 -24.01
C ASP A 129 -4.22 -2.03 -24.21
N LEU A 130 -4.74 -3.27 -24.15
CA LEU A 130 -6.18 -3.52 -24.20
C LEU A 130 -6.90 -2.98 -22.96
N LEU A 131 -6.37 -3.23 -21.76
CA LEU A 131 -6.93 -2.72 -20.51
C LEU A 131 -6.98 -1.18 -20.45
N ASN A 132 -6.00 -0.52 -21.07
CA ASN A 132 -5.92 0.94 -21.15
C ASN A 132 -6.79 1.56 -22.27
N SER A 133 -7.56 0.75 -23.01
CA SER A 133 -8.37 1.23 -24.14
C SER A 133 -9.43 2.29 -23.78
N PHE A 134 -9.75 2.43 -22.49
CA PHE A 134 -10.71 3.40 -21.97
C PHE A 134 -10.09 4.57 -21.20
N ASP A 135 -8.75 4.66 -21.11
CA ASP A 135 -8.08 5.67 -20.29
C ASP A 135 -8.37 7.11 -20.77
N ASP A 136 -8.41 7.34 -22.08
CA ASP A 136 -8.77 8.66 -22.64
C ASP A 136 -10.17 9.10 -22.20
N GLN A 137 -11.12 8.17 -22.10
CA GLN A 137 -12.47 8.45 -21.60
C GLN A 137 -12.44 8.75 -20.11
N PHE A 138 -11.66 7.99 -19.34
CA PHE A 138 -11.48 8.21 -17.91
C PHE A 138 -10.96 9.62 -17.62
N PHE A 139 -9.90 10.06 -18.32
CA PHE A 139 -9.34 11.39 -18.14
C PHE A 139 -10.29 12.51 -18.61
N ALA A 140 -11.09 12.26 -19.65
CA ALA A 140 -12.11 13.20 -20.09
C ALA A 140 -13.21 13.42 -19.03
N LEU A 141 -13.57 12.38 -18.26
CA LEU A 141 -14.60 12.47 -17.23
C LEU A 141 -14.27 13.47 -16.13
N LYS A 142 -12.99 13.76 -15.87
CA LYS A 142 -12.58 14.78 -14.88
C LYS A 142 -13.27 16.13 -15.09
N GLN A 143 -13.65 16.49 -16.31
CA GLN A 143 -14.34 17.76 -16.59
C GLN A 143 -15.80 17.80 -16.12
N SER A 144 -16.43 16.64 -15.93
CA SER A 144 -17.86 16.51 -15.58
C SER A 144 -18.11 15.78 -14.25
N GLU A 145 -17.23 14.85 -13.89
CA GLU A 145 -17.23 14.07 -12.66
C GLU A 145 -15.77 14.01 -12.15
N ASP A 146 -15.36 15.05 -11.43
CA ASP A 146 -14.08 15.03 -10.72
C ASP A 146 -14.22 14.14 -9.47
N LEU A 147 -13.56 12.98 -9.47
CA LEU A 147 -13.61 12.03 -8.37
C LEU A 147 -13.05 12.60 -7.06
N ILE A 148 -12.11 13.55 -7.10
CA ILE A 148 -11.60 14.20 -5.89
C ILE A 148 -12.71 15.05 -5.26
N GLU A 149 -13.37 15.89 -6.06
CA GLU A 149 -14.47 16.74 -5.57
C GLU A 149 -15.64 15.89 -5.06
N ILE A 150 -16.04 14.87 -5.83
CA ILE A 150 -17.14 13.97 -5.48
C ILE A 150 -16.84 13.22 -4.18
N ASN A 151 -15.66 12.61 -4.06
CA ASN A 151 -15.29 11.85 -2.87
C ASN A 151 -15.20 12.76 -1.63
N SER A 152 -14.57 13.93 -1.77
CA SER A 152 -14.52 14.95 -0.70
C SER A 152 -15.92 15.34 -0.23
N LEU A 153 -16.82 15.67 -1.14
CA LEU A 153 -18.20 16.06 -0.79
C LEU A 153 -18.95 14.92 -0.11
N TRP A 154 -18.75 13.69 -0.59
CA TRP A 154 -19.36 12.51 -0.01
C TRP A 154 -18.90 12.27 1.43
N LEU A 155 -17.59 12.31 1.70
CA LEU A 155 -17.02 12.21 3.04
C LEU A 155 -17.59 13.30 3.97
N ARG A 156 -17.53 14.56 3.55
CA ARG A 156 -17.98 15.73 4.33
C ARG A 156 -19.45 15.65 4.73
N GLN A 157 -20.28 14.98 3.95
CA GLN A 157 -21.71 14.83 4.18
C GLN A 157 -22.08 13.48 4.81
N HIS A 158 -21.11 12.58 4.96
CA HIS A 158 -21.40 11.20 5.36
C HIS A 158 -21.89 11.15 6.82
N PRO A 159 -23.00 10.45 7.12
CA PRO A 159 -23.58 10.42 8.48
C PRO A 159 -22.69 9.73 9.52
N LYS A 160 -21.72 8.92 9.08
CA LYS A 160 -20.73 8.26 9.94
C LYS A 160 -19.43 9.07 10.11
N LEU A 161 -19.33 10.27 9.54
CA LEU A 161 -18.16 11.12 9.73
C LEU A 161 -18.05 11.54 11.21
N HIS A 162 -16.88 11.33 11.77
CA HIS A 162 -16.52 11.77 13.11
C HIS A 162 -15.26 12.63 13.04
N ALA A 163 -15.44 13.93 13.23
CA ALA A 163 -14.35 14.90 13.22
C ALA A 163 -13.72 15.01 14.61
N VAL A 164 -12.41 14.84 14.71
CA VAL A 164 -11.63 14.95 15.96
C VAL A 164 -10.43 15.86 15.79
N ASP A 165 -9.82 16.29 16.89
CA ASP A 165 -8.56 17.02 16.79
C ASP A 165 -7.44 16.07 16.32
N GLU A 166 -6.47 16.57 15.57
CA GLU A 166 -5.43 15.74 14.94
C GLU A 166 -4.61 14.96 15.98
N ASP A 167 -4.32 15.59 17.12
CA ASP A 167 -3.63 14.98 18.26
C ASP A 167 -4.46 13.91 18.98
N GLU A 168 -5.77 13.84 18.75
CA GLU A 168 -6.65 12.81 19.30
C GLU A 168 -6.75 11.55 18.41
N ILE A 169 -6.41 11.65 17.12
CA ILE A 169 -6.56 10.53 16.16
C ILE A 169 -5.75 9.32 16.62
N LEU A 170 -4.46 9.51 16.90
CA LEU A 170 -3.57 8.42 17.31
C LEU A 170 -4.07 7.75 18.61
N ALA A 171 -4.53 8.55 19.58
CA ALA A 171 -5.08 8.03 20.83
C ALA A 171 -6.35 7.18 20.62
N ILE A 172 -7.18 7.52 19.63
CA ILE A 172 -8.35 6.72 19.25
C ILE A 172 -7.89 5.41 18.60
N ILE A 173 -6.90 5.47 17.71
CA ILE A 173 -6.34 4.29 17.04
C ILE A 173 -5.74 3.31 18.04
N GLU A 174 -4.94 3.79 18.99
CA GLU A 174 -4.38 2.96 20.07
C GLU A 174 -5.49 2.28 20.90
N GLN A 175 -6.58 3.01 21.19
CA GLN A 175 -7.76 2.45 21.89
C GLN A 175 -8.52 1.42 21.06
N VAL A 176 -8.56 1.58 19.74
CA VAL A 176 -9.14 0.60 18.81
C VAL A 176 -8.26 -0.66 18.79
N ALA A 177 -6.95 -0.50 18.62
CA ALA A 177 -5.99 -1.60 18.59
C ALA A 177 -5.99 -2.40 19.90
N ALA A 178 -6.11 -1.75 21.05
CA ALA A 178 -6.20 -2.41 22.35
C ALA A 178 -7.42 -3.33 22.52
N LYS A 179 -8.42 -3.24 21.63
CA LYS A 179 -9.60 -4.12 21.63
C LYS A 179 -9.42 -5.37 20.76
N ILE A 180 -8.33 -5.47 19.99
CA ILE A 180 -8.04 -6.62 19.12
C ILE A 180 -7.78 -7.85 20.01
N PRO A 181 -8.63 -8.90 19.95
CA PRO A 181 -8.51 -10.05 20.87
C PRO A 181 -7.23 -10.87 20.73
N ASN A 182 -6.66 -10.91 19.53
CA ASN A 182 -5.49 -11.70 19.13
C ASN A 182 -4.32 -10.80 18.69
N LEU A 183 -4.22 -9.59 19.25
CA LEU A 183 -3.22 -8.60 18.83
C LEU A 183 -1.78 -9.14 18.84
N GLU A 184 -1.39 -9.82 19.92
CA GLU A 184 -0.04 -10.37 20.05
C GLU A 184 0.23 -11.48 19.01
N GLN A 185 -0.79 -12.26 18.64
CA GLN A 185 -0.67 -13.25 17.57
C GLN A 185 -0.53 -12.56 16.20
N ARG A 186 -1.29 -11.48 15.94
CA ARG A 186 -1.16 -10.70 14.69
C ARG A 186 0.23 -10.06 14.58
N LYS A 187 0.75 -9.49 15.66
CA LYS A 187 2.13 -8.97 15.72
C LYS A 187 3.17 -10.05 15.43
N GLN A 188 3.02 -11.22 16.05
CA GLN A 188 3.91 -12.34 15.81
C GLN A 188 3.85 -12.79 14.35
N GLN A 189 2.65 -13.00 13.79
CA GLN A 189 2.47 -13.39 12.40
C GLN A 189 3.07 -12.34 11.45
N ALA A 190 2.83 -11.05 11.67
CA ALA A 190 3.42 -9.98 10.86
C ALA A 190 4.95 -9.93 10.97
N ALA A 191 5.52 -10.29 12.14
CA ALA A 191 6.96 -10.45 12.28
C ALA A 191 7.48 -11.71 11.56
N GLU A 192 6.70 -12.78 11.51
CA GLU A 192 7.02 -14.01 10.77
C GLU A 192 6.88 -13.84 9.25
N ASP A 193 5.93 -13.03 8.77
CA ASP A 193 5.70 -12.77 7.36
C ASP A 193 6.59 -11.64 6.81
N ARG A 194 7.31 -10.93 7.67
CA ARG A 194 8.27 -9.91 7.25
C ARG A 194 9.29 -10.51 6.27
N PRO A 195 9.64 -9.81 5.18
CA PRO A 195 10.65 -10.26 4.24
C PRO A 195 11.97 -10.58 4.94
N ARG A 196 12.68 -11.59 4.45
CA ARG A 196 13.94 -12.07 5.01
C ARG A 196 14.97 -10.95 5.13
N TYR A 197 15.14 -10.15 4.08
CA TYR A 197 16.10 -9.04 4.09
C TYR A 197 15.83 -8.05 5.24
N PHE A 198 14.55 -7.84 5.58
CA PHE A 198 14.14 -6.94 6.67
C PHE A 198 14.59 -7.51 8.02
N LYS A 199 14.30 -8.79 8.28
CA LYS A 199 14.69 -9.49 9.51
C LYS A 199 16.21 -9.49 9.71
N ILE A 200 16.96 -9.73 8.63
CA ILE A 200 18.43 -9.69 8.64
C ILE A 200 18.93 -8.30 9.01
N ILE A 201 18.41 -7.24 8.37
CA ILE A 201 18.82 -5.85 8.63
C ILE A 201 18.53 -5.46 10.09
N GLU A 202 17.36 -5.82 10.62
CA GLU A 202 17.03 -5.58 12.03
C GLU A 202 18.03 -6.27 12.98
N GLU A 203 18.37 -7.53 12.72
CA GLU A 203 19.31 -8.27 13.57
C GLU A 203 20.73 -7.72 13.49
N LEU A 204 21.17 -7.32 12.30
CA LEU A 204 22.46 -6.62 12.11
C LEU A 204 22.49 -5.31 12.89
N CYS A 205 21.47 -4.45 12.75
CA CYS A 205 21.35 -3.18 13.48
C CYS A 205 21.39 -3.41 14.98
N GLN A 206 20.62 -4.38 15.49
CA GLN A 206 20.61 -4.74 16.90
C GLN A 206 22.00 -5.18 17.39
N GLN A 207 22.71 -5.98 16.60
CA GLN A 207 24.02 -6.49 16.95
C GLN A 207 25.11 -5.40 16.98
N VAL A 208 24.98 -4.36 16.15
CA VAL A 208 25.88 -3.19 16.15
C VAL A 208 25.40 -2.05 17.05
N GLY A 209 24.24 -2.20 17.69
CA GLY A 209 23.65 -1.20 18.60
C GLY A 209 23.14 0.05 17.90
N GLN A 210 22.62 -0.09 16.68
CA GLN A 210 22.02 0.98 15.88
C GLN A 210 20.50 0.81 15.81
N GLU A 211 19.79 1.93 15.65
CA GLU A 211 18.34 1.96 15.43
C GLU A 211 18.06 2.12 13.94
N LEU A 212 17.33 1.16 13.35
CA LEU A 212 16.92 1.21 11.96
C LEU A 212 15.87 2.33 11.76
N ASP A 213 16.11 3.28 10.86
CA ASP A 213 15.12 4.28 10.42
C ASP A 213 14.28 3.70 9.28
N ARG A 214 14.91 3.34 8.16
CA ARG A 214 14.22 2.78 6.99
C ARG A 214 15.13 2.01 6.05
N ILE A 215 14.57 1.07 5.31
CA ILE A 215 15.21 0.45 4.14
C ILE A 215 14.85 1.28 2.91
N THR A 216 15.83 1.57 2.05
CA THR A 216 15.66 2.51 0.93
C THR A 216 15.54 1.81 -0.41
N ILE A 217 16.44 0.88 -0.74
CA ILE A 217 16.46 0.20 -2.04
C ILE A 217 17.21 -1.13 -1.96
N GLY A 218 16.79 -2.11 -2.77
CA GLY A 218 17.62 -3.26 -3.12
C GLY A 218 18.27 -3.02 -4.49
N ASP A 219 19.60 -2.92 -4.54
CA ASP A 219 20.37 -2.85 -5.79
C ASP A 219 20.73 -4.26 -6.26
N PRO A 220 20.05 -4.81 -7.29
CA PRO A 220 20.31 -6.17 -7.78
C PRO A 220 21.61 -6.29 -8.58
N SER A 221 22.28 -5.17 -8.89
CA SER A 221 23.46 -5.13 -9.75
C SER A 221 24.78 -5.07 -8.97
N HIS A 222 24.74 -5.20 -7.64
CA HIS A 222 25.94 -5.14 -6.83
C HIS A 222 26.81 -6.38 -7.04
N GLU A 223 28.08 -6.19 -7.41
CA GLU A 223 29.02 -7.29 -7.57
C GLU A 223 29.78 -7.57 -6.27
N TYR A 224 29.66 -8.80 -5.75
CA TYR A 224 30.45 -9.27 -4.62
C TYR A 224 31.11 -10.61 -4.96
N SER A 225 32.43 -10.69 -4.79
CA SER A 225 33.23 -11.89 -5.11
C SER A 225 33.02 -12.45 -6.54
N GLY A 226 32.69 -11.59 -7.50
CA GLY A 226 32.49 -11.95 -8.91
C GLY A 226 31.10 -12.53 -9.23
N GLN A 227 30.14 -12.36 -8.32
CA GLN A 227 28.71 -12.68 -8.54
C GLN A 227 27.87 -11.42 -8.30
N GLU A 228 26.81 -11.26 -9.08
CA GLU A 228 25.77 -10.27 -8.81
C GLU A 228 24.94 -10.74 -7.62
N ILE A 229 24.80 -9.87 -6.63
CA ILE A 229 24.02 -10.08 -5.40
C ILE A 229 23.21 -8.80 -5.14
N VAL A 230 22.04 -8.94 -4.54
CA VAL A 230 21.23 -7.77 -4.16
C VAL A 230 21.86 -7.11 -2.93
N ALA A 231 22.27 -5.85 -3.07
CA ALA A 231 22.66 -5.01 -1.94
C ALA A 231 21.45 -4.25 -1.40
N TRP A 232 21.05 -4.53 -0.17
CA TRP A 232 19.95 -3.83 0.48
C TRP A 232 20.47 -2.63 1.25
N HIS A 233 20.13 -1.43 0.78
CA HIS A 233 20.50 -0.16 1.37
C HIS A 233 19.49 0.28 2.43
N PHE A 234 19.98 0.84 3.53
CA PHE A 234 19.15 1.31 4.64
C PHE A 234 19.80 2.46 5.41
N LEU A 235 18.97 3.19 6.15
CA LEU A 235 19.37 4.27 7.04
C LEU A 235 19.18 3.85 8.50
N THR A 236 20.13 4.22 9.33
CA THR A 236 20.04 4.11 10.79
C THR A 236 20.24 5.49 11.43
N ASP A 237 20.15 5.55 12.76
CA ASP A 237 20.53 6.71 13.56
C ASP A 237 22.01 7.12 13.37
N GLN A 238 22.84 6.28 12.76
CA GLN A 238 24.26 6.52 12.48
C GLN A 238 24.57 6.81 11.01
N GLY A 239 23.57 6.84 10.13
CA GLY A 239 23.74 7.16 8.72
C GLY A 239 23.38 6.00 7.79
N HIS A 240 24.06 5.94 6.65
CA HIS A 240 23.73 5.01 5.57
C HIS A 240 24.60 3.75 5.62
N PHE A 241 23.97 2.60 5.41
CA PHE A 241 24.60 1.29 5.36
C PHE A 241 23.97 0.44 4.24
N TYR A 242 24.66 -0.64 3.87
CA TYR A 242 24.07 -1.67 3.03
C TYR A 242 24.38 -3.08 3.56
N MET A 243 23.50 -4.02 3.24
CA MET A 243 23.58 -5.42 3.63
C MET A 243 23.66 -6.32 2.40
N LEU A 244 24.51 -7.36 2.48
CA LEU A 244 24.55 -8.48 1.54
C LEU A 244 24.10 -9.76 2.26
N ASP A 245 23.13 -10.47 1.68
CA ASP A 245 22.62 -11.76 2.18
C ASP A 245 23.25 -12.92 1.39
N LEU A 246 24.14 -13.68 2.02
CA LEU A 246 24.86 -14.81 1.41
C LEU A 246 24.17 -16.17 1.68
N GLY A 247 22.96 -16.17 2.24
CA GLY A 247 22.22 -17.38 2.63
C GLY A 247 22.46 -17.77 4.08
N ASP A 248 23.64 -18.29 4.42
CA ASP A 248 24.01 -18.65 5.80
C ASP A 248 24.60 -17.48 6.60
N GLN A 249 25.08 -16.45 5.89
CA GLN A 249 25.75 -15.29 6.47
C GLN A 249 25.25 -13.99 5.87
N ALA A 250 25.08 -12.96 6.69
CA ALA A 250 24.87 -11.60 6.23
C ALA A 250 26.06 -10.70 6.58
N LEU A 251 26.35 -9.76 5.68
CA LEU A 251 27.40 -8.77 5.82
C LEU A 251 26.79 -7.38 5.84
N MET A 252 27.24 -6.52 6.75
CA MET A 252 26.87 -5.10 6.79
C MET A 252 28.09 -4.25 6.47
N PHE A 253 27.90 -3.23 5.64
CA PHE A 253 28.92 -2.28 5.21
C PHE A 253 28.43 -0.84 5.42
N ASP A 254 29.36 0.06 5.67
CA ASP A 254 29.08 1.50 5.66
C ASP A 254 29.08 2.10 4.25
N ASP A 255 28.87 3.42 4.17
CA ASP A 255 28.91 4.21 2.93
C ASP A 255 30.29 4.31 2.27
N HIS A 256 31.35 3.78 2.90
CA HIS A 256 32.72 3.75 2.40
C HIS A 256 33.18 2.34 2.01
N ASP A 257 32.23 1.40 1.83
CA ASP A 257 32.47 -0.02 1.55
C ASP A 257 33.29 -0.74 2.65
N GLN A 258 33.31 -0.21 3.87
CA GLN A 258 33.97 -0.86 4.99
C GLN A 258 33.00 -1.82 5.67
N GLN A 259 33.39 -3.09 5.75
CA GLN A 259 32.62 -4.10 6.47
C GLN A 259 32.58 -3.76 7.97
N ILE A 260 31.36 -3.60 8.49
CA ILE A 260 31.07 -3.31 9.89
C ILE A 260 30.92 -4.60 10.69
N ILE A 261 30.15 -5.56 10.17
CA ILE A 261 29.91 -6.85 10.82
C ILE A 261 29.64 -7.94 9.78
N ALA A 262 29.95 -9.18 10.16
CA ALA A 262 29.43 -10.39 9.54
C ALA A 262 28.69 -11.19 10.60
N LEU A 263 27.47 -11.63 10.29
CA LEU A 263 26.59 -12.34 11.19
C LEU A 263 26.13 -13.65 10.56
N ASP A 264 26.21 -14.74 11.32
CA ASP A 264 25.60 -16.02 10.97
C ASP A 264 24.07 -15.90 11.16
N ILE A 265 23.31 -16.23 10.11
CA ILE A 265 21.86 -16.05 10.03
C ILE A 265 21.15 -17.33 9.62
N ASP A 266 21.77 -18.50 9.83
CA ASP A 266 21.19 -19.83 9.56
C ASP A 266 19.81 -20.06 10.21
N HIS A 267 19.47 -19.32 11.27
CA HIS A 267 18.19 -19.39 11.94
C HIS A 267 17.07 -18.59 11.25
N ILE A 268 17.41 -17.68 10.34
CA ILE A 268 16.44 -16.97 9.51
C ILE A 268 16.17 -17.85 8.30
N ALA A 269 14.90 -18.19 8.05
CA ALA A 269 14.52 -19.03 6.91
C ALA A 269 14.78 -18.32 5.57
N ASP A 270 15.24 -19.08 4.57
CA ASP A 270 15.28 -18.60 3.19
C ASP A 270 13.86 -18.35 2.68
N GLU A 271 13.70 -17.35 1.81
CA GLU A 271 12.45 -17.14 1.07
C GLU A 271 12.32 -18.27 0.04
N SER A 272 11.22 -19.02 0.12
CA SER A 272 10.90 -20.16 -0.76
C SER A 272 10.29 -19.73 -2.09
#